data_AF-A0A060YJE8-F1
#
_entry.id   AF-A0A060YJE8-F1
#
_cell.length_a   1.000
_cell.length_b   1.000
_cell.length_c   1.000
_cell.angle_alpha   90.00
_cell.angle_beta   90.00
_cell.angle_gamma   90.00
#
_symmetry.space_group_name_H-M   'P 1'
#
loop_
_entity.id
_entity.type
_entity.pdbx_description
1 polymer ?
#
loop_
_entity_poly.entity_id
_entity_poly.type
_entity_poly.pdbx_seq_one_letter_code
_entity_poly.pdbx_strand_id
1 'polypeptide(L)'
;MSQKHLLNFIQTTYKTEADRVVLEKGGRKLTLREVFEHLNMDPYDLTVDSLDVHAGRQTFHRFDKFNSKYNPVGASELREIYLKTDNLIDGEYFARIIKEVSHDLEESKYQHAEPRLSIYGRSADEWDSLSKWFIQHKVHSTNMQWIIQVPRI
;
A
#
# COMPACT_ATOMS: atom_id res chain seq x y z
N MET A 1 -3.87 8.23 -6.69
CA MET A 1 -2.43 7.93 -6.53
C MET A 1 -1.85 7.54 -7.88
N SER A 2 -0.86 8.28 -8.37
CA SER A 2 -0.11 7.89 -9.57
C SER A 2 1.08 6.99 -9.19
N GLN A 3 1.62 6.25 -10.17
CA GLN A 3 2.82 5.43 -9.97
C GLN A 3 4.03 6.29 -9.54
N LYS A 4 4.14 7.50 -10.11
CA LYS A 4 5.15 8.49 -9.74
C LYS A 4 5.03 8.93 -8.28
N HIS A 5 3.80 9.11 -7.78
CA HIS A 5 3.57 9.46 -6.37
C HIS A 5 4.08 8.37 -5.43
N LEU A 6 3.73 7.11 -5.71
CA LEU A 6 4.20 5.98 -4.92
C LEU A 6 5.72 5.85 -4.95
N LEU A 7 6.34 6.00 -6.13
CA LEU A 7 7.80 5.97 -6.27
C LEU A 7 8.47 7.06 -5.43
N ASN A 8 8.00 8.30 -5.55
CA ASN A 8 8.53 9.41 -4.77
C ASN A 8 8.37 9.18 -3.26
N PHE A 9 7.25 8.59 -2.83
CA PHE A 9 7.02 8.25 -1.43
C PHE A 9 8.05 7.25 -0.93
N ILE A 10 8.27 6.16 -1.68
CA ILE A 10 9.26 5.11 -1.36
C ILE A 10 10.68 5.70 -1.26
N GLN A 11 11.06 6.56 -2.21
CA GLN A 11 12.37 7.21 -2.20
C GLN A 11 12.53 8.15 -0.99
N THR A 12 11.47 8.89 -0.65
CA THR A 12 11.46 9.81 0.48
C THR A 12 11.58 9.06 1.80
N THR A 13 10.74 8.03 2.03
CA THR A 13 10.78 7.22 3.25
C THR A 13 12.10 6.47 3.38
N TYR A 14 12.69 5.97 2.28
CA TYR A 14 14.02 5.40 2.35
C TYR A 14 15.07 6.42 2.79
N LYS A 15 15.01 7.64 2.27
CA LYS A 15 15.97 8.69 2.63
C LYS A 15 15.83 9.14 4.09
N THR A 16 14.61 9.21 4.63
CA THR A 16 14.35 9.77 5.97
C THR A 16 14.22 8.72 7.07
N GLU A 17 13.80 7.50 6.73
CA GLU A 17 13.42 6.44 7.67
C GLU A 17 14.11 5.10 7.37
N ALA A 18 15.31 5.12 6.76
CA ALA A 18 16.07 3.92 6.40
C ALA A 18 16.26 2.92 7.56
N ASP A 19 16.56 3.41 8.75
CA ASP A 19 16.86 2.58 9.93
C ASP A 19 15.59 2.14 10.69
N ARG A 20 14.40 2.50 10.21
CA ARG A 20 13.13 2.11 10.83
C ARG A 20 12.85 0.64 10.58
N VAL A 21 12.46 -0.09 11.62
CA VAL A 21 11.99 -1.48 11.52
C VAL A 21 10.61 -1.50 10.86
N VAL A 22 10.49 -2.21 9.73
CA VAL A 22 9.27 -2.20 8.89
C VAL A 22 8.73 -3.59 8.55
N LEU A 23 9.52 -4.64 8.71
CA LEU A 23 9.14 -6.00 8.35
C LEU A 23 9.66 -7.01 9.37
N GLU A 24 8.91 -8.06 9.63
CA GLU A 24 9.36 -9.21 10.40
C GLU A 24 9.21 -10.48 9.55
N LYS A 25 10.33 -11.17 9.31
CA LYS A 25 10.36 -12.38 8.48
C LYS A 25 11.18 -13.45 9.20
N GLY A 26 10.54 -14.60 9.47
CA GLY A 26 11.19 -15.71 10.17
C GLY A 26 11.64 -15.38 11.59
N GLY A 27 10.91 -14.50 12.30
CA GLY A 27 11.24 -14.05 13.66
C GLY A 27 12.38 -13.03 13.74
N ARG A 28 12.93 -12.58 12.59
CA ARG A 28 13.88 -11.47 12.53
C ARG A 28 13.16 -10.21 12.06
N LYS A 29 13.32 -9.15 12.84
CA LYS A 29 12.93 -7.79 12.48
C LYS A 29 13.96 -7.20 11.52
N LEU A 30 13.47 -6.59 10.45
CA LEU A 30 14.27 -5.97 9.39
C LEU A 30 13.94 -4.49 9.30
N THR A 31 14.99 -3.69 9.20
CA THR A 31 14.91 -2.26 8.88
C THR A 31 14.58 -2.04 7.42
N LEU A 32 14.09 -0.84 7.07
CA LEU A 32 13.79 -0.49 5.69
C LEU A 32 15.05 -0.63 4.80
N ARG A 33 16.22 -0.25 5.32
CA ARG A 33 17.52 -0.45 4.67
C ARG A 33 17.79 -1.93 4.40
N GLU A 34 17.69 -2.77 5.43
CA GLU A 34 17.93 -4.22 5.29
C GLU A 34 16.94 -4.88 4.32
N VAL A 35 15.70 -4.40 4.23
CA VAL A 35 14.72 -4.89 3.25
C VAL A 35 15.21 -4.61 1.82
N PHE A 36 15.66 -3.39 1.53
CA PHE A 36 16.18 -3.03 0.20
C PHE A 36 17.48 -3.76 -0.13
N GLU A 37 18.38 -3.93 0.84
CA GLU A 37 19.59 -4.74 0.69
C GLU A 37 19.25 -6.20 0.37
N HIS A 38 18.25 -6.78 1.06
CA HIS A 38 17.82 -8.16 0.82
C HIS A 38 17.19 -8.37 -0.56
N LEU A 39 16.51 -7.34 -1.07
CA LEU A 39 15.95 -7.34 -2.41
C LEU A 39 17.02 -7.09 -3.50
N ASN A 40 18.26 -6.75 -3.10
CA ASN A 40 19.35 -6.35 -3.99
C ASN A 40 18.91 -5.21 -4.93
N MET A 41 18.25 -4.20 -4.36
CA MET A 41 17.67 -3.08 -5.09
C MET A 41 18.08 -1.76 -4.47
N ASP A 42 18.51 -0.82 -5.31
CA ASP A 42 18.64 0.57 -4.91
C ASP A 42 17.28 1.29 -5.10
N PRO A 43 16.74 1.94 -4.05
CA PRO A 43 15.52 2.74 -4.15
C PRO A 43 15.55 3.85 -5.20
N TYR A 44 16.74 4.36 -5.55
CA TYR A 44 16.93 5.37 -6.58
C TYR A 44 16.99 4.79 -7.99
N ASP A 45 17.25 3.49 -8.12
CA ASP A 45 17.16 2.74 -9.39
C ASP A 45 15.74 2.24 -9.68
N LEU A 46 14.81 2.39 -8.73
CA LEU A 46 13.39 2.10 -8.95
C LEU A 46 12.81 3.04 -10.00
N THR A 47 12.18 2.47 -11.02
CA THR A 47 11.42 3.22 -12.02
C THR A 47 9.92 3.03 -11.86
N VAL A 48 9.16 3.92 -12.50
CA VAL A 48 7.70 3.83 -12.62
C VAL A 48 7.28 2.47 -13.24
N ASP A 49 8.04 1.99 -14.22
CA ASP A 49 7.80 0.70 -14.88
C ASP A 49 8.18 -0.50 -14.00
N SER A 50 9.19 -0.35 -13.14
CA SER A 50 9.62 -1.40 -12.19
C SER A 50 8.53 -1.74 -11.16
N LEU A 51 7.63 -0.81 -10.85
CA LEU A 51 6.55 -1.00 -9.87
C LEU A 51 5.40 -1.89 -10.40
N ASP A 52 5.35 -2.22 -11.70
CA ASP A 52 4.34 -3.09 -12.37
C ASP A 52 2.88 -2.96 -11.88
N VAL A 53 2.45 -1.76 -11.49
CA VAL A 53 1.08 -1.49 -11.01
C VAL A 53 0.09 -1.20 -12.16
N HIS A 54 0.37 -1.66 -13.39
CA HIS A 54 -0.43 -1.35 -14.58
C HIS A 54 -1.73 -2.20 -14.65
N ALA A 55 -2.89 -1.56 -14.51
CA ALA A 55 -4.19 -2.18 -14.78
C ALA A 55 -4.50 -2.24 -16.30
N GLY A 56 -3.96 -3.24 -17.01
CA GLY A 56 -4.27 -3.49 -18.43
C GLY A 56 -5.62 -4.18 -18.68
N ARG A 57 -6.14 -4.11 -19.92
CA ARG A 57 -7.40 -4.79 -20.36
C ARG A 57 -7.43 -6.31 -20.13
N GLN A 58 -6.26 -6.94 -19.99
CA GLN A 58 -6.09 -8.38 -19.71
C GLN A 58 -6.29 -8.77 -18.23
N THR A 59 -6.66 -7.81 -17.37
CA THR A 59 -6.85 -8.02 -15.91
C THR A 59 -8.32 -8.22 -15.53
N PHE A 60 -9.24 -8.13 -16.49
CA PHE A 60 -10.63 -8.47 -16.26
C PHE A 60 -10.80 -10.00 -16.32
N HIS A 61 -11.47 -10.56 -15.30
CA HIS A 61 -11.91 -11.96 -15.16
C HIS A 61 -10.91 -13.02 -14.61
N ARG A 62 -9.70 -12.65 -14.18
CA ARG A 62 -8.69 -13.60 -13.65
C ARG A 62 -8.05 -13.08 -12.35
N PHE A 63 -8.48 -13.62 -11.21
CA PHE A 63 -8.08 -13.16 -9.86
C PHE A 63 -6.60 -13.46 -9.52
N ASP A 64 -6.03 -14.51 -10.14
CA ASP A 64 -4.61 -14.86 -10.10
C ASP A 64 -3.73 -13.76 -10.71
N LYS A 65 -4.11 -13.23 -11.88
CA LYS A 65 -3.39 -12.12 -12.54
C LYS A 65 -3.59 -10.76 -11.85
N PHE A 66 -4.65 -10.61 -11.06
CA PHE A 66 -4.86 -9.42 -10.23
C PHE A 66 -3.89 -9.40 -9.04
N ASN A 67 -3.68 -10.54 -8.36
CA ASN A 67 -2.78 -10.60 -7.20
C ASN A 67 -1.30 -10.36 -7.53
N SER A 68 -0.84 -10.80 -8.71
CA SER A 68 0.54 -10.55 -9.15
C SER A 68 0.82 -9.06 -9.42
N LYS A 69 -0.19 -8.26 -9.78
CA LYS A 69 -0.04 -6.83 -10.13
C LYS A 69 -0.05 -5.86 -8.95
N TYR A 70 -0.46 -6.32 -7.77
CA TYR A 70 -0.29 -5.54 -6.54
C TYR A 70 1.07 -5.76 -5.90
N ASN A 71 1.94 -6.55 -6.52
CA ASN A 71 3.26 -6.85 -6.01
C ASN A 71 4.27 -5.93 -6.70
N PRO A 72 4.59 -4.73 -6.16
CA PRO A 72 5.53 -3.86 -6.81
C PRO A 72 6.86 -4.59 -6.94
N VAL A 73 7.38 -4.67 -8.17
CA VAL A 73 8.65 -5.33 -8.51
C VAL A 73 8.64 -6.86 -8.29
N GLY A 74 7.49 -7.48 -8.07
CA GLY A 74 7.40 -8.90 -7.71
C GLY A 74 7.88 -9.21 -6.28
N ALA A 75 8.17 -8.19 -5.47
CA ALA A 75 8.61 -8.32 -4.08
C ALA A 75 7.45 -8.13 -3.11
N SER A 76 6.93 -9.25 -2.58
CA SER A 76 5.77 -9.28 -1.66
C SER A 76 5.95 -8.38 -0.44
N GLU A 77 7.20 -8.16 -0.07
CA GLU A 77 7.70 -7.34 1.02
C GLU A 77 7.35 -5.86 0.84
N LEU A 78 7.59 -5.28 -0.35
CA LEU A 78 7.29 -3.87 -0.59
C LEU A 78 5.77 -3.60 -0.62
N ARG A 79 4.99 -4.54 -1.18
CA ARG A 79 3.53 -4.48 -1.08
C ARG A 79 3.06 -4.48 0.37
N GLU A 80 3.64 -5.36 1.17
CA GLU A 80 3.28 -5.50 2.58
C GLU A 80 3.55 -4.23 3.36
N ILE A 81 4.73 -3.62 3.15
CA ILE A 81 5.15 -2.42 3.88
C ILE A 81 4.32 -1.19 3.46
N TYR A 82 4.10 -0.97 2.16
CA TYR A 82 3.52 0.28 1.66
C TYR A 82 2.03 0.23 1.33
N LEU A 83 1.46 -0.94 1.06
CA LEU A 83 0.11 -1.06 0.47
C LEU A 83 -0.85 -1.95 1.26
N LYS A 84 -0.43 -2.53 2.40
CA LYS A 84 -1.33 -3.23 3.32
C LYS A 84 -1.70 -2.34 4.51
N THR A 85 -2.93 -2.51 4.99
CA THR A 85 -3.44 -1.90 6.23
C THR A 85 -2.96 -2.65 7.48
N ASP A 86 -2.68 -3.95 7.34
CA ASP A 86 -2.23 -4.84 8.40
C ASP A 86 -0.81 -5.32 8.08
N ASN A 87 0.17 -4.78 8.82
CA ASN A 87 1.60 -5.08 8.72
C ASN A 87 2.30 -4.70 10.04
N LEU A 88 3.62 -4.89 10.13
CA LEU A 88 4.39 -4.65 11.37
C LEU A 88 4.30 -3.19 11.90
N ILE A 89 4.06 -2.22 11.02
CA ILE A 89 3.94 -0.80 11.36
C ILE A 89 2.47 -0.34 11.37
N ASP A 90 1.54 -1.27 11.56
CA ASP A 90 0.09 -1.04 11.60
C ASP A 90 -0.42 -0.26 10.38
N GLY A 91 0.15 -0.48 9.19
CA GLY A 91 -0.26 0.16 7.95
C GLY A 91 -0.03 1.68 7.91
N GLU A 92 0.89 2.23 8.71
CA GLU A 92 1.16 3.67 8.79
C GLU A 92 1.55 4.30 7.45
N TYR A 93 2.42 3.64 6.68
CA TYR A 93 2.83 4.16 5.37
C TYR A 93 1.66 4.20 4.40
N PHE A 94 0.83 3.16 4.37
CA PHE A 94 -0.35 3.17 3.52
C PHE A 94 -1.30 4.31 3.91
N ALA A 95 -1.51 4.54 5.20
CA ALA A 95 -2.33 5.65 5.68
C ALA A 95 -1.76 7.02 5.31
N ARG A 96 -0.44 7.22 5.40
CA ARG A 96 0.24 8.46 4.98
C ARG A 96 0.04 8.74 3.50
N ILE A 97 0.25 7.74 2.65
CA ILE A 97 0.04 7.88 1.20
C ILE A 97 -1.42 8.25 0.91
N ILE A 98 -2.38 7.61 1.57
CA ILE A 98 -3.80 7.92 1.38
C ILE A 98 -4.13 9.34 1.84
N LYS A 99 -3.53 9.83 2.93
CA LYS A 99 -3.71 11.21 3.38
C LYS A 99 -3.19 12.23 2.36
N GLU A 100 -2.02 11.97 1.77
CA GLU A 100 -1.49 12.82 0.69
C GLU A 100 -2.47 12.86 -0.49
N VAL A 101 -2.97 11.71 -0.92
CA VAL A 101 -3.97 11.63 -2.01
C VAL A 101 -5.30 12.28 -1.63
N SER A 102 -5.73 12.13 -0.37
CA SER A 102 -6.98 12.72 0.12
C SER A 102 -6.89 14.24 0.15
N HIS A 103 -5.73 14.78 0.54
CA HIS A 103 -5.47 16.21 0.53
C HIS A 103 -5.58 16.80 -0.88
N ASP A 104 -4.94 16.17 -1.88
CA ASP A 104 -5.02 16.59 -3.29
C ASP A 104 -6.47 16.56 -3.81
N LEU A 105 -7.28 15.58 -3.37
CA LEU A 105 -8.70 15.48 -3.72
C LEU A 105 -9.54 16.58 -3.07
N GLU A 106 -9.23 16.97 -1.83
CA GLU A 106 -9.92 18.07 -1.13
C GLU A 106 -9.61 19.44 -1.75
N GLU A 107 -8.37 19.67 -2.21
CA GLU A 107 -8.02 20.87 -2.97
C GLU A 107 -8.76 20.92 -4.32
N SER A 108 -9.06 19.76 -4.89
CA SER A 108 -9.79 19.61 -6.15
C SER A 108 -11.31 19.55 -5.92
N LYS A 109 -11.97 20.72 -5.80
CA LYS A 109 -13.40 20.89 -5.45
C LYS A 109 -14.40 19.91 -6.09
N TYR A 110 -14.18 19.48 -7.33
CA TYR A 110 -15.12 18.63 -8.08
C TYR A 110 -14.62 17.20 -8.30
N GLN A 111 -13.52 16.81 -7.65
CA GLN A 111 -12.98 15.46 -7.73
C GLN A 111 -13.37 14.68 -6.48
N HIS A 112 -13.97 13.53 -6.70
CA HIS A 112 -14.34 12.58 -5.66
C HIS A 112 -13.79 11.20 -5.99
N ALA A 113 -13.51 10.40 -4.97
CA ALA A 113 -13.01 9.04 -5.13
C ALA A 113 -13.76 8.06 -4.23
N GLU A 114 -13.99 6.86 -4.76
CA GLU A 114 -14.56 5.73 -4.01
C GLU A 114 -13.56 4.56 -3.94
N PRO A 115 -12.48 4.68 -3.13
CA PRO A 115 -11.49 3.63 -3.02
C PRO A 115 -12.08 2.36 -2.38
N ARG A 116 -11.55 1.22 -2.81
CA ARG A 116 -11.99 -0.10 -2.35
C ARG A 116 -10.95 -0.74 -1.46
N LEU A 117 -11.38 -1.26 -0.30
CA LEU A 117 -10.58 -2.11 0.58
C LEU A 117 -11.19 -3.50 0.68
N SER A 118 -10.32 -4.51 0.64
CA SER A 118 -10.74 -5.90 0.67
C SER A 118 -10.88 -6.41 2.10
N ILE A 119 -11.98 -7.09 2.37
CA ILE A 119 -12.09 -8.06 3.46
C ILE A 119 -12.24 -9.44 2.80
N TYR A 120 -11.33 -10.36 3.14
CA TYR A 120 -11.26 -11.67 2.52
C TYR A 120 -12.09 -12.71 3.27
N GLY A 121 -12.50 -12.42 4.51
CA GLY A 121 -13.31 -13.33 5.31
C GLY A 121 -12.57 -14.58 5.76
N ARG A 122 -11.24 -14.50 5.90
CA ARG A 122 -10.40 -15.59 6.42
C ARG A 122 -10.44 -15.64 7.94
N SER A 123 -10.62 -14.48 8.58
CA SER A 123 -10.85 -14.35 10.01
C SER A 123 -12.02 -13.39 10.29
N ALA A 124 -12.74 -13.63 11.39
CA ALA A 124 -13.74 -12.70 11.91
C ALA A 124 -13.11 -11.36 12.35
N ASP A 125 -11.85 -11.40 12.79
CA ASP A 125 -11.12 -10.25 13.31
C ASP A 125 -10.74 -9.23 12.22
N GLU A 126 -10.86 -9.59 10.93
CA GLU A 126 -10.49 -8.70 9.81
C GLU A 126 -11.26 -7.37 9.86
N TRP A 127 -12.54 -7.40 10.23
CA TRP A 127 -13.36 -6.20 10.38
C TRP A 127 -12.84 -5.30 11.50
N ASP A 128 -12.52 -5.90 12.65
CA ASP A 128 -12.04 -5.16 13.81
C ASP A 128 -10.66 -4.57 13.54
N SER A 129 -9.74 -5.32 12.95
CA SER A 129 -8.42 -4.84 12.56
C SER A 129 -8.51 -3.69 11.55
N LEU A 130 -9.37 -3.82 10.53
CA LEU A 130 -9.55 -2.75 9.54
C LEU A 130 -10.17 -1.49 10.17
N SER A 131 -11.17 -1.64 11.04
CA SER A 131 -11.79 -0.51 11.73
C SER A 131 -10.80 0.24 12.64
N LYS A 132 -9.96 -0.50 13.37
CA LYS A 132 -8.88 0.06 14.19
C LYS A 132 -7.91 0.86 13.33
N TRP A 133 -7.50 0.33 12.17
CA TRP A 133 -6.63 1.05 11.24
C TRP A 133 -7.23 2.40 10.81
N PHE A 134 -8.51 2.42 10.43
CA PHE A 134 -9.21 3.64 10.04
C PHE A 134 -9.22 4.69 11.15
N ILE A 135 -9.54 4.28 12.38
CA ILE A 135 -9.67 5.17 13.54
C ILE A 135 -8.28 5.67 13.99
N GLN A 136 -7.33 4.76 14.16
CA GLN A 136 -5.97 5.07 14.62
C GLN A 136 -5.28 6.06 13.70
N HIS A 137 -5.38 5.83 12.39
CA HIS A 137 -4.74 6.69 11.40
C HIS A 137 -5.60 7.86 10.95
N LYS A 138 -6.87 7.96 11.37
CA LYS A 138 -7.79 9.05 10.98
C LYS A 138 -7.89 9.22 9.46
N VAL A 139 -8.09 8.12 8.75
CA VAL A 139 -8.12 8.10 7.27
C VAL A 139 -9.54 8.43 6.78
N HIS A 140 -9.89 9.70 6.85
CA HIS A 140 -11.19 10.24 6.45
C HIS A 140 -11.01 11.52 5.62
N SER A 141 -11.85 11.71 4.60
CA SER A 141 -11.89 12.92 3.78
C SER A 141 -13.32 13.14 3.28
N THR A 142 -13.74 14.41 3.10
CA THR A 142 -15.05 14.74 2.53
C THR A 142 -15.20 14.33 1.08
N ASN A 143 -14.08 14.19 0.36
CA ASN A 143 -14.05 13.89 -1.06
C ASN A 143 -13.82 12.40 -1.33
N MET A 144 -13.72 11.58 -0.29
CA MET A 144 -13.39 10.17 -0.39
C MET A 144 -14.35 9.29 0.43
N GLN A 145 -14.99 8.32 -0.22
CA GLN A 145 -15.87 7.36 0.44
C GLN A 145 -15.37 5.92 0.24
N TRP A 146 -15.17 5.20 1.34
CA TRP A 146 -14.64 3.84 1.27
C TRP A 146 -15.73 2.83 0.93
N ILE A 147 -15.40 1.90 0.03
CA ILE A 147 -16.22 0.74 -0.28
C ILE A 147 -15.49 -0.51 0.19
N ILE A 148 -16.13 -1.31 1.03
CA ILE A 148 -15.62 -2.63 1.38
C ILE A 148 -15.96 -3.60 0.25
N GLN A 149 -14.93 -4.24 -0.32
CA GLN A 149 -15.10 -5.32 -1.28
C GLN A 149 -14.83 -6.66 -0.62
N VAL A 150 -15.65 -7.66 -0.94
CA VAL A 150 -15.47 -9.04 -0.49
C VAL A 150 -15.17 -9.91 -1.71
N PRO A 151 -13.89 -10.25 -1.95
CA PRO A 151 -13.52 -11.11 -3.06
C PRO A 151 -14.17 -12.50 -2.99
N ARG A 152 -14.67 -12.97 -4.13
CA ARG A 152 -15.12 -14.36 -4.29
C ARG A 152 -13.93 -15.18 -4.79
N ILE A 153 -13.17 -15.76 -3.86
CA ILE A 153 -12.00 -16.61 -4.09
C ILE A 153 -12.21 -17.98 -3.48
#